data_AF-A0A376MW12-F1
#
_entry.id   AF-A0A376MW12-F1
#
_cell.length_a   1.000
_cell.length_b   1.000
_cell.length_c   1.000
_cell.angle_alpha   90.00
_cell.angle_beta   90.00
_cell.angle_gamma   90.00
#
_symmetry.space_group_name_H-M   'P 1'
#
loop_
_entity.id
_entity.type
_entity.pdbx_description
1 polymer ?
#
loop_
_entity_poly.entity_id
_entity_poly.type
_entity_poly.pdbx_seq_one_letter_code
_entity_poly.pdbx_strand_id
1 'polypeptide(L)'
;MFLDPNDPKVIEQAIKDGIPLSVIEAAQQSPVYKMAMEWKLALPLHPDIAPLPMVWYVPPLSPIQSAADAGELGSNGILPDVESLRIPVQYLANLLTAGDTKPVLRALKRMLAMRHYKRAETVDGKVDTRALEEVGLTEAQAQEMYRLSGDC
;
A
#
# COMPACT_ATOMS: atom_id res chain seq x y z
N MET A 1 -18.58 3.57 5.44
CA MET A 1 -17.73 2.68 6.26
C MET A 1 -17.63 1.36 5.52
N PHE A 2 -16.42 0.83 5.30
CA PHE A 2 -16.24 -0.46 4.61
C PHE A 2 -16.44 -1.62 5.58
N LEU A 3 -17.11 -2.67 5.11
CA LEU A 3 -17.35 -3.90 5.85
C LEU A 3 -16.39 -4.98 5.36
N ASP A 4 -16.04 -5.93 6.24
CA ASP A 4 -15.21 -7.07 5.88
C ASP A 4 -16.03 -8.08 5.07
N PRO A 5 -15.73 -8.30 3.78
CA PRO A 5 -16.48 -9.24 2.94
C PRO A 5 -16.28 -10.71 3.35
N ASN A 6 -15.31 -11.01 4.22
CA ASN A 6 -15.06 -12.36 4.74
C ASN A 6 -15.69 -12.60 6.12
N ASP A 7 -16.24 -11.58 6.79
CA ASP A 7 -16.93 -11.75 8.08
C ASP A 7 -18.28 -12.45 7.84
N PRO A 8 -18.53 -13.63 8.47
CA PRO A 8 -19.80 -14.34 8.35
C PRO A 8 -21.02 -13.47 8.65
N LYS A 9 -20.92 -12.54 9.61
CA LYS A 9 -22.02 -11.64 9.97
C LYS A 9 -22.33 -10.63 8.86
N VAL A 10 -21.30 -10.14 8.17
CA VAL A 10 -21.44 -9.22 7.04
C VAL A 10 -22.05 -9.96 5.84
N ILE A 11 -21.63 -11.20 5.60
CA ILE A 11 -22.16 -12.05 4.53
C ILE A 11 -23.65 -12.33 4.76
N GLU A 12 -24.03 -12.78 5.95
CA GLU A 12 -25.43 -13.02 6.31
C GLU A 12 -26.29 -11.77 6.15
N GLN A 13 -25.77 -10.61 6.57
CA GLN A 13 -26.48 -9.35 6.42
C GLN A 13 -26.60 -8.93 4.96
N ALA A 14 -25.54 -9.05 4.16
CA ALA A 14 -25.56 -8.73 2.74
C ALA A 14 -26.57 -9.59 1.96
N ILE A 15 -26.70 -10.87 2.30
CA ILE A 15 -27.73 -11.76 1.73
C ILE A 15 -29.14 -11.28 2.12
N LYS A 16 -29.36 -10.89 3.39
CA LYS A 16 -30.65 -10.35 3.85
C LYS A 16 -31.01 -9.04 3.15
N ASP A 17 -30.02 -8.22 2.85
CA ASP A 17 -30.17 -6.94 2.14
C ASP A 17 -30.31 -7.11 0.62
N GLY A 18 -30.30 -8.36 0.11
CA GLY A 18 -30.56 -8.68 -1.29
C GLY A 18 -29.34 -8.57 -2.21
N ILE A 19 -28.12 -8.54 -1.67
CA ILE A 19 -26.89 -8.51 -2.46
C ILE A 19 -26.68 -9.90 -3.11
N PRO A 20 -26.47 -9.99 -4.44
CA PRO A 20 -26.23 -11.26 -5.11
C PRO A 20 -24.98 -11.97 -4.58
N LEU A 21 -25.01 -13.30 -4.47
CA LEU A 21 -23.87 -14.11 -4.02
C LEU A 21 -22.61 -13.85 -4.86
N SER A 22 -22.76 -13.69 -6.18
CA SER A 22 -21.64 -13.36 -7.08
C SER A 22 -20.97 -12.03 -6.75
N VAL A 23 -21.71 -11.06 -6.22
CA VAL A 23 -21.17 -9.76 -5.78
C VAL A 23 -20.43 -9.92 -4.45
N ILE A 24 -20.93 -10.76 -3.54
CA ILE A 24 -20.27 -11.08 -2.27
C ILE A 24 -18.95 -11.81 -2.54
N GLU A 25 -18.96 -12.82 -3.43
CA GLU A 25 -17.76 -13.56 -3.87
C GLU A 25 -16.73 -12.61 -4.52
N ALA A 26 -17.19 -11.71 -5.39
CA ALA A 26 -16.32 -10.69 -5.99
C ALA A 26 -15.74 -9.73 -4.94
N ALA A 27 -16.51 -9.37 -3.90
CA ALA A 27 -16.04 -8.53 -2.81
C ALA A 27 -14.93 -9.22 -1.98
N GLN A 28 -15.06 -10.54 -1.74
CA GLN A 28 -14.04 -11.34 -1.04
C GLN A 28 -12.71 -11.41 -1.80
N GLN A 29 -12.76 -11.35 -3.13
CA GLN A 29 -11.58 -11.35 -4.00
C GLN A 29 -11.15 -9.95 -4.46
N SER A 30 -11.74 -8.89 -3.88
CA SER A 30 -11.57 -7.53 -4.37
C SER A 30 -10.14 -7.01 -4.18
N PRO A 31 -9.42 -6.64 -5.26
CA PRO A 31 -8.10 -6.03 -5.15
C PRO A 31 -8.18 -4.65 -4.47
N VAL A 32 -9.29 -3.94 -4.65
CA VAL A 32 -9.53 -2.62 -4.05
C VAL A 32 -9.63 -2.73 -2.52
N TYR A 33 -10.34 -3.75 -2.02
CA TYR A 33 -10.44 -3.98 -0.57
C TYR A 33 -9.06 -4.28 0.03
N LYS A 34 -8.27 -5.15 -0.63
CA LYS A 34 -6.90 -5.48 -0.18
C LYS A 34 -6.01 -4.24 -0.13
N MET A 35 -5.99 -3.43 -1.19
CA MET A 35 -5.14 -2.23 -1.25
C MET A 35 -5.54 -1.15 -0.22
N ALA A 36 -6.83 -0.93 -0.02
CA ALA A 36 -7.32 0.12 0.88
C ALA A 36 -7.38 -0.32 2.35
N MET A 37 -7.91 -1.51 2.62
CA MET A 37 -8.26 -1.96 3.97
C MET A 37 -7.17 -2.83 4.60
N GLU A 38 -6.61 -3.80 3.87
CA GLU A 38 -5.61 -4.72 4.41
C GLU A 38 -4.20 -4.12 4.38
N TRP A 39 -3.73 -3.72 3.19
CA TRP A 39 -2.37 -3.28 2.97
C TRP A 39 -2.16 -1.78 3.20
N LYS A 40 -3.23 -1.01 3.38
CA LYS A 40 -3.18 0.44 3.65
C LYS A 40 -2.31 1.21 2.65
N LEU A 41 -2.36 0.83 1.38
CA LEU A 41 -1.60 1.44 0.28
C LEU A 41 -2.41 2.52 -0.42
N ALA A 42 -3.70 2.27 -0.61
CA ALA A 42 -4.60 3.21 -1.26
C ALA A 42 -5.13 4.20 -0.22
N LEU A 43 -5.17 5.48 -0.59
CA LEU A 43 -5.65 6.59 0.24
C LEU A 43 -6.76 7.34 -0.52
N PRO A 44 -7.79 7.84 0.19
CA PRO A 44 -8.87 8.58 -0.45
C PRO A 44 -8.36 9.91 -1.02
N LEU A 45 -8.93 10.35 -2.15
CA LEU A 45 -8.61 11.69 -2.67
C LEU A 45 -9.34 12.75 -1.84
N HIS A 46 -8.59 13.72 -1.33
CA HIS A 46 -9.10 14.92 -0.66
C HIS A 46 -10.27 14.65 0.30
N PRO A 47 -10.03 13.94 1.43
CA PRO A 47 -11.11 13.53 2.34
C PRO A 47 -11.94 14.71 2.89
N ASP A 48 -11.41 15.94 2.84
CA ASP A 48 -12.08 17.14 3.33
C ASP A 48 -13.14 17.72 2.39
N ILE A 49 -13.14 17.37 1.09
CA ILE A 49 -14.00 18.00 0.06
C ILE A 49 -15.18 17.11 -0.34
N ALA A 50 -15.10 15.79 -0.15
CA ALA A 50 -16.11 14.86 -0.64
C ALA A 50 -16.70 13.98 0.48
N PRO A 51 -18.02 13.73 0.49
CA PRO A 51 -18.60 12.71 1.36
C PRO A 51 -18.15 11.33 0.87
N LEU A 52 -17.24 10.69 1.64
CA LEU A 52 -16.77 9.31 1.47
C LEU A 52 -16.41 8.94 0.01
N PRO A 53 -15.27 9.45 -0.52
CA PRO A 53 -14.86 9.14 -1.89
C PRO A 53 -14.66 7.63 -2.09
N MET A 54 -15.20 7.13 -3.20
CA MET A 54 -15.06 5.72 -3.62
C MET A 54 -13.88 5.49 -4.57
N VAL A 55 -13.17 6.56 -4.96
CA VAL A 55 -11.95 6.51 -5.77
C VAL A 55 -10.75 6.77 -4.88
N TRP A 56 -9.79 5.85 -4.92
CA TRP A 56 -8.63 5.81 -4.03
C TRP A 56 -7.35 5.75 -4.87
N TYR A 57 -6.29 6.38 -4.36
CA TYR A 57 -5.02 6.51 -5.05
C TYR A 57 -3.90 5.90 -4.24
N VAL A 58 -3.02 5.16 -4.90
CA VAL A 58 -1.74 4.72 -4.35
C VAL A 58 -0.71 5.82 -4.64
N PRO A 59 0.02 6.34 -3.64
CA PRO A 59 0.98 7.41 -3.88
C PRO A 59 2.16 6.91 -4.75
N PRO A 60 2.68 7.71 -5.68
CA PRO A 60 3.75 7.28 -6.55
C PRO A 60 5.10 7.23 -5.82
N LEU A 61 5.92 6.22 -6.11
CA LEU A 61 7.34 6.24 -5.77
C LEU A 61 8.07 7.18 -6.74
N SER A 62 8.59 8.29 -6.22
CA SER A 62 9.42 9.19 -7.02
C SER A 62 10.89 8.72 -7.04
N PRO A 63 11.70 9.11 -8.04
CA PRO A 63 13.14 8.91 -7.97
C PRO A 63 13.72 9.50 -6.69
N ILE A 64 14.74 8.83 -6.15
CA ILE A 64 15.53 9.38 -5.05
C ILE A 64 16.24 10.63 -5.58
N GLN A 65 16.25 11.71 -4.80
CA GLN A 65 16.99 12.91 -5.14
C GLN A 65 18.48 12.54 -5.30
N SER A 66 19.22 13.20 -6.20
CA SER A 66 20.58 12.83 -6.66
C SER A 66 21.68 12.67 -5.58
N ALA A 67 21.35 12.69 -4.29
CA ALA A 67 22.26 12.33 -3.20
C ALA A 67 22.71 10.86 -3.21
N ALA A 68 22.17 10.01 -4.09
CA ALA A 68 22.70 8.68 -4.36
C ALA A 68 24.06 8.70 -5.10
N ASP A 69 24.49 9.84 -5.66
CA ASP A 69 25.83 9.98 -6.28
C ASP A 69 26.97 9.94 -5.24
N ALA A 70 26.66 10.03 -3.94
CA ALA A 70 27.65 10.12 -2.85
C ALA A 70 27.86 8.82 -2.04
N GLY A 71 27.26 7.69 -2.44
CA GLY A 71 27.55 6.39 -1.82
C GLY A 71 27.08 6.21 -0.37
N GLU A 72 26.27 7.13 0.17
CA GLU A 72 25.61 6.94 1.46
C GLU A 72 24.35 6.11 1.28
N LEU A 73 24.50 4.78 1.36
CA LEU A 73 23.39 3.87 1.58
C LEU A 73 22.72 4.24 2.91
N GLY A 74 21.57 4.92 2.81
CA GLY A 74 20.50 4.99 3.79
C GLY A 74 20.92 4.99 5.27
N SER A 75 21.11 6.16 5.85
CA SER A 75 21.12 6.34 7.29
C SER A 75 19.77 5.86 7.86
N ASN A 76 19.77 4.66 8.46
CA ASN A 76 18.69 3.98 9.20
C ASN A 76 17.94 2.83 8.50
N GLY A 77 18.62 1.97 7.75
CA GLY A 77 18.10 0.63 7.49
C GLY A 77 18.48 0.05 6.14
N ILE A 78 17.76 -1.01 5.76
CA ILE A 78 17.92 -1.70 4.48
C ILE A 78 17.22 -0.92 3.35
N LEU A 79 16.21 -0.12 3.70
CA LEU A 79 15.41 0.65 2.75
C LEU A 79 15.96 2.07 2.56
N PRO A 80 15.86 2.62 1.33
CA PRO A 80 16.09 4.04 1.10
C PRO A 80 15.13 4.88 1.96
N ASP A 81 15.64 6.00 2.47
CA ASP A 81 14.86 6.90 3.28
C ASP A 81 13.70 7.49 2.46
N VAL A 82 12.47 7.44 2.97
CA VAL A 82 11.30 7.94 2.21
C VAL A 82 11.35 9.46 2.06
N GLU A 83 12.06 10.09 2.97
CA GLU A 83 12.38 11.50 3.06
C GLU A 83 13.37 11.94 1.96
N SER A 84 14.10 10.99 1.34
CA SER A 84 15.00 11.23 0.20
C SER A 84 14.29 11.25 -1.16
N LEU A 85 12.98 10.98 -1.18
CA LEU A 85 12.16 11.02 -2.38
C LEU A 85 12.07 12.45 -2.92
N ARG A 86 12.17 12.60 -4.25
CA ARG A 86 12.09 13.90 -4.93
C ARG A 86 10.76 14.63 -4.68
N ILE A 87 9.65 13.91 -4.58
CA ILE A 87 8.34 14.51 -4.29
C ILE A 87 8.21 14.67 -2.78
N PRO A 88 7.99 15.90 -2.27
CA PRO A 88 7.81 16.11 -0.84
C PRO A 88 6.59 15.34 -0.31
N VAL A 89 6.78 14.57 0.75
CA VAL A 89 5.68 13.80 1.36
C VAL A 89 4.51 14.68 1.82
N GLN A 90 4.80 15.91 2.26
CA GLN A 90 3.78 16.87 2.66
C GLN A 90 2.85 17.24 1.50
N TYR A 91 3.35 17.29 0.27
CA TYR A 91 2.52 17.56 -0.91
C TYR A 91 1.50 16.43 -1.13
N LEU A 92 1.94 15.18 -1.03
CA LEU A 92 1.06 14.01 -1.14
C LEU A 92 0.05 13.94 0.01
N ALA A 93 0.47 14.32 1.21
CA ALA A 93 -0.41 14.35 2.38
C ALA A 93 -1.54 15.37 2.24
N ASN A 94 -1.22 16.57 1.75
CA ASN A 94 -2.23 17.59 1.49
C ASN A 94 -3.27 17.13 0.45
N LEU A 95 -2.88 16.25 -0.49
CA LEU A 95 -3.77 15.73 -1.52
C LEU A 95 -4.63 14.54 -1.04
N LEU A 96 -4.06 13.63 -0.26
CA LEU A 96 -4.63 12.30 -0.01
C LEU A 96 -5.14 12.11 1.43
N THR A 97 -4.69 12.91 2.38
CA THR A 97 -4.87 12.64 3.81
C THR A 97 -5.09 13.90 4.63
N ALA A 98 -5.61 14.97 4.01
CA ALA A 98 -5.86 16.25 4.69
C ALA A 98 -4.62 16.85 5.37
N GLY A 99 -3.42 16.56 4.84
CA GLY A 99 -2.15 17.01 5.40
C GLY A 99 -1.49 16.06 6.41
N ASP A 100 -2.12 14.93 6.78
CA ASP A 100 -1.49 13.92 7.63
C ASP A 100 -0.48 13.08 6.83
N THR A 101 0.81 13.23 7.12
CA THR A 101 1.87 12.52 6.41
C THR A 101 1.99 11.04 6.81
N LYS A 102 1.47 10.64 7.97
CA LYS A 102 1.68 9.27 8.49
C LYS A 102 1.12 8.17 7.58
N PRO A 103 -0.12 8.25 7.05
CA PRO A 103 -0.65 7.21 6.18
C PRO A 103 0.11 7.15 4.84
N VAL A 104 0.56 8.31 4.34
CA VAL A 104 1.36 8.41 3.11
C VAL A 104 2.73 7.75 3.31
N LEU A 105 3.45 8.10 4.39
CA LEU A 105 4.73 7.48 4.73
C LEU A 105 4.61 5.97 4.87
N ARG A 106 3.56 5.49 5.54
CA ARG A 106 3.30 4.05 5.69
C ARG A 106 3.10 3.37 4.33
N ALA A 107 2.31 3.95 3.43
CA ALA A 107 2.10 3.40 2.10
C ALA A 107 3.41 3.35 1.29
N LEU A 108 4.19 4.44 1.29
CA LEU A 108 5.47 4.53 0.60
C LEU A 108 6.51 3.53 1.15
N LYS A 109 6.65 3.41 2.48
CA LYS A 109 7.54 2.43 3.12
C LYS A 109 7.17 1.00 2.74
N ARG A 110 5.88 0.66 2.71
CA ARG A 110 5.39 -0.66 2.31
C ARG A 110 5.72 -1.01 0.85
N MET A 111 5.60 -0.04 -0.06
CA MET A 111 5.99 -0.26 -1.46
C MET A 111 7.50 -0.41 -1.64
N LEU A 112 8.31 0.36 -0.90
CA LEU A 112 9.76 0.20 -0.90
C LEU A 112 10.20 -1.15 -0.32
N ALA A 113 9.55 -1.59 0.77
CA ALA A 113 9.77 -2.90 1.36
C ALA A 113 9.49 -4.04 0.37
N MET A 114 8.37 -3.98 -0.33
CA MET A 114 8.03 -4.93 -1.40
C MET A 114 9.08 -4.91 -2.51
N ARG A 115 9.53 -3.73 -2.96
CA ARG A 115 10.56 -3.60 -4.01
C ARG A 115 11.90 -4.18 -3.56
N HIS A 116 12.30 -3.97 -2.31
CA HIS A 116 13.52 -4.53 -1.74
C HIS A 116 13.45 -6.06 -1.69
N TYR A 117 12.37 -6.61 -1.13
CA TYR A 117 12.13 -8.06 -1.07
C TYR A 117 12.22 -8.70 -2.46
N LYS A 118 11.52 -8.14 -3.45
CA LYS A 118 11.52 -8.67 -4.83
C LYS A 118 12.87 -8.52 -5.54
N ARG A 119 13.64 -7.47 -5.24
CA ARG A 119 15.00 -7.33 -5.76
C ARG A 119 15.92 -8.40 -5.19
N ALA A 120 15.88 -8.63 -3.88
CA ALA A 120 16.69 -9.67 -3.24
C ALA A 120 16.37 -11.07 -3.80
N GLU A 121 15.09 -11.35 -4.04
CA GLU A 121 14.64 -12.62 -4.63
C GLU A 121 15.12 -12.77 -6.08
N THR A 122 14.92 -11.75 -6.93
CA THR A 122 15.22 -11.85 -8.38
C THR A 122 16.70 -11.65 -8.72
N VAL A 123 17.41 -10.77 -8.01
CA VAL A 123 18.81 -10.40 -8.31
C VAL A 123 19.80 -11.26 -7.51
N ASP A 124 19.58 -11.35 -6.19
CA ASP A 124 20.52 -12.02 -5.29
C ASP A 124 20.16 -13.50 -5.07
N GLY A 125 18.99 -13.95 -5.55
CA GLY A 125 18.49 -15.31 -5.34
C GLY A 125 18.21 -15.63 -3.87
N LYS A 126 17.96 -14.61 -3.04
CA LYS A 126 17.81 -14.74 -1.59
C LYS A 126 16.45 -14.21 -1.15
N VAL A 127 15.84 -14.92 -0.21
CA VAL A 127 14.64 -14.44 0.49
C VAL A 127 15.09 -13.54 1.63
N ASP A 128 14.81 -12.24 1.53
CA ASP A 128 15.12 -11.25 2.56
C ASP A 128 13.84 -10.54 3.05
N THR A 129 13.32 -11.02 4.19
CA THR A 129 12.07 -10.52 4.79
C THR A 129 12.27 -9.35 5.74
N ARG A 130 13.50 -8.93 6.02
CA ARG A 130 13.80 -7.90 7.04
C ARG A 130 13.07 -6.58 6.76
N ALA A 131 13.03 -6.18 5.50
CA ALA A 131 12.32 -4.98 5.06
C ALA A 131 10.79 -5.12 5.19
N LEU A 132 10.23 -6.33 5.00
CA LEU A 132 8.80 -6.59 5.16
C LEU A 132 8.39 -6.57 6.63
N GLU A 133 9.21 -7.13 7.51
CA GLU A 133 9.02 -7.15 8.96
C GLU A 133 8.96 -5.73 9.53
N GLU A 134 9.82 -4.82 9.06
CA GLU A 134 9.86 -3.42 9.50
C GLU A 134 8.52 -2.68 9.24
N VAL A 135 7.81 -3.05 8.17
CA VAL A 135 6.53 -2.41 7.77
C VAL A 135 5.30 -3.25 8.13
N GLY A 136 5.50 -4.37 8.83
CA GLY A 136 4.45 -5.30 9.25
C GLY A 136 3.74 -5.99 8.08
N LEU A 137 4.48 -6.33 7.02
CA LEU A 137 3.99 -7.14 5.90
C LEU A 137 4.54 -8.57 6.00
N THR A 138 3.72 -9.54 5.59
CA THR A 138 4.14 -10.93 5.41
C THR A 138 4.65 -11.17 4.00
N GLU A 139 5.41 -12.24 3.80
CA GLU A 139 5.86 -12.66 2.47
C GLU A 139 4.68 -12.90 1.51
N ALA A 140 3.62 -13.58 1.99
CA ALA A 140 2.41 -13.84 1.22
C ALA A 140 1.74 -12.53 0.77
N GLN A 141 1.64 -11.53 1.65
CA GLN A 141 1.12 -10.21 1.30
C GLN A 141 2.02 -9.51 0.28
N ALA A 142 3.35 -9.56 0.43
CA ALA A 142 4.28 -8.92 -0.50
C ALA A 142 4.22 -9.57 -1.90
N GLN A 143 4.12 -10.89 -1.97
CA GLN A 143 3.96 -11.61 -3.23
C GLN A 143 2.61 -11.29 -3.90
N GLU A 144 1.54 -11.17 -3.13
CA GLU A 144 0.22 -10.81 -3.65
C GLU A 144 0.16 -9.35 -4.10
N MET A 145 0.77 -8.44 -3.34
CA MET A 145 0.94 -7.03 -3.71
C MET A 145 1.69 -6.92 -5.04
N TYR A 146 2.78 -7.67 -5.21
CA TYR A 146 3.56 -7.69 -6.45
C TYR A 146 2.71 -8.20 -7.63
N ARG A 147 1.95 -9.28 -7.41
CA ARG A 147 1.05 -9.86 -8.43
C ARG A 147 -0.04 -8.87 -8.88
N LEU A 148 -0.62 -8.11 -7.96
CA LEU A 148 -1.68 -7.13 -8.27
C LEU A 148 -1.14 -5.80 -8.81
N SER A 149 0.08 -5.41 -8.44
CA SER A 149 0.67 -4.13 -8.84
C SER A 149 1.39 -4.21 -10.19
N GLY A 150 1.71 -5.42 -10.66
CA GLY A 150 2.24 -5.72 -12.00
C GLY A 150 3.68 -5.26 -12.23
N ASP A 151 4.43 -6.10 -12.96
CA ASP A 151 5.84 -5.91 -13.35
C ASP A 151 6.08 -4.60 -14.12
N CYS A 152 6.49 -3.52 -13.44
CA CYS A 152 7.01 -2.30 -14.07
C CYS A 152 8.44 -2.02 -13.60
#